data_AF-A0A1C5XYX4-F1
#
_entry.id   AF-A0A1C5XYX4-F1
#
_cell.length_a   1.000
_cell.length_b   1.000
_cell.length_c   1.000
_cell.angle_alpha   90.00
_cell.angle_beta   90.00
_cell.angle_gamma   90.00
#
_symmetry.space_group_name_H-M   'P 1'
#
loop_
_entity.id
_entity.type
_entity.pdbx_description
1 polymer ?
#
loop_
_entity_poly.entity_id
_entity_poly.type
_entity_poly.pdbx_seq_one_letter_code
_entity_poly.pdbx_strand_id
1 'polypeptide(L)'
;MADLEKEKLSEEGMNKTENSNSIEKVITPEEEHEKALKRRKKLSSWGLVLLAVAEIIVVGGLGQKIQADDLQQRVLREHEMRSSGQIQLTKGLYAGETDFGYLSGDGQFLFETGAAYTGEWKQNQLKGSGTLRVPNEGTYQGEFSSSKKSGNGIFTWDDGGVYEGEWKNDQMCGQGTYTTPDGVIFSGTFKDNAFQDGTCTFKNSIGSYNLTYKSGNIDKASIEYADGSTYIGSCDTKGLTGTGKMTFVSGDIYDGAFLDGYRSGQGVYTWISGDKYDGEWASDQMTGSGTYTYSDGSYASGTFDKNTFVNGSYHIENDFGNYTFTITDGQPTAVEMSLVSGTTYNGAMSDGKLSGQAQIKYSNGDQYNGNVSDGQKSGQGTYTWTSGASYEGKWSEDQMNGNGTYFYPSGEDGYKLAGSFENGKPNGECQYYTNSSTHYQTDWSNGKCVKIYE
;
A
#
# COMPACT_ATOMS: atom_id res chain seq x y z
N MET A 1 -1.58 -14.32 -36.57
CA MET A 1 -1.36 -13.04 -35.86
C MET A 1 -2.68 -12.55 -35.29
N ALA A 2 -3.70 -12.25 -36.11
CA ALA A 2 -5.06 -11.93 -35.63
C ALA A 2 -5.72 -13.04 -34.77
N ASP A 3 -5.44 -14.32 -35.03
CA ASP A 3 -5.94 -15.44 -34.19
C ASP A 3 -5.13 -15.70 -32.91
N LEU A 4 -3.90 -15.16 -32.81
CA LEU A 4 -3.02 -15.31 -31.63
C LEU A 4 -3.25 -14.22 -30.58
N GLU A 5 -3.90 -13.11 -30.96
CA GLU A 5 -4.17 -11.96 -30.08
C GLU A 5 -5.60 -11.96 -29.52
N LYS A 6 -6.54 -12.66 -30.18
CA LYS A 6 -7.85 -12.90 -29.58
C LYS A 6 -7.75 -13.71 -28.30
N GLU A 7 -6.81 -14.64 -28.18
CA GLU A 7 -6.64 -15.48 -26.97
C GLU A 7 -5.97 -14.71 -25.81
N LYS A 8 -4.98 -13.84 -26.11
CA LYS A 8 -4.28 -13.02 -25.11
C LYS A 8 -5.10 -11.84 -24.57
N LEU A 9 -6.00 -11.28 -25.39
CA LEU A 9 -6.91 -10.19 -25.01
C LEU A 9 -8.34 -10.68 -24.73
N SER A 10 -8.68 -11.93 -25.04
CA SER A 10 -9.94 -12.52 -24.60
C SER A 10 -9.94 -12.68 -23.08
N GLU A 11 -11.13 -12.54 -22.52
CA GLU A 11 -11.47 -12.60 -21.11
C GLU A 11 -10.81 -13.73 -20.31
N GLU A 12 -10.23 -14.78 -20.90
CA GLU A 12 -9.54 -15.86 -20.17
C GLU A 12 -8.11 -15.51 -19.70
N GLY A 13 -7.41 -14.58 -20.35
CA GLY A 13 -6.10 -14.10 -19.88
C GLY A 13 -6.20 -13.10 -18.72
N MET A 14 -7.28 -12.31 -18.71
CA MET A 14 -7.59 -11.29 -17.68
C MET A 14 -8.54 -11.79 -16.59
N ASN A 15 -9.36 -12.83 -16.82
CA ASN A 15 -10.11 -13.55 -15.78
C ASN A 15 -9.31 -14.74 -15.24
N LYS A 16 -8.02 -14.55 -14.91
CA LYS A 16 -7.48 -15.30 -13.78
C LYS A 16 -8.26 -14.83 -12.58
N THR A 17 -9.27 -15.63 -12.27
CA THR A 17 -10.23 -15.46 -11.20
C THR A 17 -9.45 -14.95 -9.99
N GLU A 18 -9.60 -13.66 -9.69
CA GLU A 18 -9.37 -13.17 -8.36
C GLU A 18 -10.36 -13.98 -7.52
N ASN A 19 -9.90 -15.07 -6.93
CA ASN A 19 -10.30 -15.36 -5.57
C ASN A 19 -9.88 -14.11 -4.83
N SER A 20 -10.80 -13.15 -4.77
CA SER A 20 -10.64 -12.00 -3.94
C SER A 20 -10.55 -12.60 -2.55
N ASN A 21 -9.31 -12.75 -2.08
CA ASN A 21 -9.02 -12.70 -0.68
C ASN A 21 -9.27 -11.25 -0.30
N SER A 22 -10.54 -10.83 -0.37
CA SER A 22 -11.04 -9.64 0.27
C SER A 22 -10.56 -9.78 1.69
N ILE A 23 -9.58 -8.95 2.05
CA ILE A 23 -8.94 -8.99 3.36
C ILE A 23 -10.08 -8.79 4.35
N GLU A 24 -10.48 -9.87 5.02
CA GLU A 24 -11.57 -9.85 5.97
C GLU A 24 -11.25 -8.77 7.00
N LYS A 25 -12.20 -7.84 7.08
CA LYS A 25 -12.10 -6.55 7.71
C LYS A 25 -12.04 -6.69 9.22
N VAL A 26 -10.88 -7.00 9.82
CA VAL A 26 -10.68 -6.78 11.26
C VAL A 26 -9.21 -6.52 11.55
N ILE A 27 -8.80 -5.25 11.50
CA ILE A 27 -7.87 -4.75 12.51
C ILE A 27 -8.75 -3.94 13.44
N THR A 28 -9.05 -4.46 14.63
CA THR A 28 -9.68 -3.67 15.70
C THR A 28 -8.69 -3.49 16.85
N PRO A 29 -7.66 -2.63 16.70
CA PRO A 29 -6.86 -2.15 17.84
C PRO A 29 -7.73 -1.34 18.80
N GLU A 30 -8.86 -0.82 18.30
CA GLU A 30 -9.80 0.02 19.04
C GLU A 30 -10.40 -0.70 20.25
N GLU A 31 -10.79 -1.97 20.13
CA GLU A 31 -11.35 -2.71 21.26
C GLU A 31 -10.33 -2.94 22.38
N GLU A 32 -9.11 -3.37 22.05
CA GLU A 32 -8.10 -3.65 23.08
C GLU A 32 -7.50 -2.38 23.67
N HIS A 33 -7.30 -1.34 22.86
CA HIS A 33 -6.84 -0.03 23.35
C HIS A 33 -7.91 0.67 24.21
N GLU A 34 -9.18 0.69 23.79
CA GLU A 34 -10.27 1.23 24.61
C GLU A 34 -10.52 0.40 25.87
N LYS A 35 -10.47 -0.95 25.80
CA LYS A 35 -10.58 -1.81 27.00
C LYS A 35 -9.45 -1.48 27.98
N ALA A 36 -8.22 -1.32 27.51
CA ALA A 36 -7.08 -0.93 28.34
C ALA A 36 -7.26 0.46 28.99
N LEU A 37 -7.79 1.45 28.26
CA LEU A 37 -8.07 2.79 28.78
C LEU A 37 -9.25 2.82 29.76
N LYS A 38 -10.33 2.07 29.49
CA LYS A 38 -11.56 2.04 30.31
C LYS A 38 -11.38 1.31 31.65
N ARG A 39 -10.48 0.31 31.75
CA ARG A 39 -10.18 -0.41 33.01
C ARG A 39 -9.62 0.48 34.13
N ARG A 40 -9.25 1.74 33.86
CA ARG A 40 -8.53 2.63 34.80
C ARG A 40 -9.38 3.63 35.59
N LYS A 41 -10.72 3.59 35.50
CA LYS A 41 -11.61 4.58 36.17
C LYS A 41 -12.28 4.12 37.48
N LYS A 42 -11.82 3.03 38.12
CA LYS A 42 -12.38 2.58 39.41
C LYS A 42 -11.50 3.06 40.58
N LEU A 43 -12.11 3.65 41.62
CA LEU A 43 -11.43 4.03 42.87
C LEU A 43 -10.69 2.82 43.45
N SER A 44 -9.36 2.91 43.56
CA SER A 44 -8.50 1.77 43.92
C SER A 44 -8.18 1.73 45.42
N SER A 45 -7.95 0.51 45.92
CA SER A 45 -7.53 0.23 47.30
C SER A 45 -6.19 0.89 47.64
N TRP A 46 -5.32 1.14 46.64
CA TRP A 46 -4.10 1.93 46.78
C TRP A 46 -4.32 3.36 47.30
N GLY A 47 -5.44 4.00 46.91
CA GLY A 47 -5.79 5.32 47.45
C GLY A 47 -5.99 5.30 48.97
N LEU A 48 -6.50 4.19 49.53
CA LEU A 48 -6.67 4.00 50.97
C LEU A 48 -5.35 3.69 51.67
N VAL A 49 -4.41 3.01 51.00
CA VAL A 49 -3.06 2.78 51.53
C VAL A 49 -2.29 4.10 51.63
N LEU A 50 -2.36 4.96 50.61
CA LEU A 50 -1.75 6.29 50.66
C LEU A 50 -2.33 7.16 51.80
N LEU A 51 -3.64 7.09 52.04
CA LEU A 51 -4.29 7.76 53.17
C LEU A 51 -3.78 7.22 54.52
N ALA A 52 -3.70 5.90 54.67
CA ALA A 52 -3.17 5.28 55.88
C ALA A 52 -1.71 5.69 56.14
N VAL A 53 -0.87 5.72 55.09
CA VAL A 53 0.53 6.16 55.21
C VAL A 53 0.62 7.66 55.53
N ALA A 54 -0.20 8.50 54.90
CA ALA A 54 -0.28 9.93 55.23
C ALA A 54 -0.70 10.16 56.70
N GLU A 55 -1.65 9.37 57.20
CA GLU A 55 -2.06 9.41 58.61
C GLU A 55 -0.96 8.93 59.56
N ILE A 56 -0.20 7.88 59.22
CA ILE A 56 0.97 7.43 59.99
C ILE A 56 2.05 8.53 60.03
N ILE A 57 2.24 9.26 58.92
CA ILE A 57 3.14 10.42 58.85
C ILE A 57 2.63 11.54 59.76
N VAL A 58 1.33 11.86 59.76
CA VAL A 58 0.73 12.93 60.58
C VAL A 58 0.80 12.61 62.07
N VAL A 59 0.56 11.35 62.46
CA VAL A 59 0.72 10.89 63.86
C VAL A 59 2.17 11.00 64.32
N GLY A 60 3.15 10.80 63.42
CA GLY A 60 4.57 11.07 63.70
C GLY A 60 4.99 12.55 63.58
N GLY A 61 4.19 13.38 62.90
CA GLY A 61 4.52 14.75 62.51
C GLY A 61 3.91 15.86 63.37
N LEU A 62 3.04 15.53 64.34
CA LEU A 62 2.68 16.48 65.40
C LEU A 62 3.91 16.67 66.29
N GLY A 63 4.68 17.72 65.99
CA GLY A 63 5.76 18.25 66.82
C GLY A 63 5.23 18.63 68.20
N GLN A 64 5.11 17.66 69.09
CA GLN A 64 5.04 17.91 70.51
C GLN A 64 6.43 18.35 70.97
N LYS A 65 6.50 19.52 71.61
CA LYS A 65 7.62 19.86 72.49
C LYS A 65 7.79 18.70 73.48
N ILE A 66 8.80 17.88 73.26
CA ILE A 66 9.05 16.68 74.06
C ILE A 66 9.49 17.14 75.45
N GLN A 67 8.64 16.93 76.47
CA GLN A 67 9.04 16.99 77.87
C GLN A 67 9.71 15.68 78.27
N ALA A 68 10.60 15.71 79.26
CA ALA A 68 11.46 14.59 79.67
C ALA A 68 10.69 13.29 80.03
N ASP A 69 9.41 13.38 80.44
CA ASP A 69 8.56 12.22 80.71
C ASP A 69 8.13 11.45 79.45
N ASP A 70 8.04 12.12 78.29
CA ASP A 70 7.72 11.46 77.00
C ASP A 70 8.91 10.63 76.48
N LEU A 71 10.14 11.04 76.82
CA LEU A 71 11.36 10.27 76.55
C LEU A 71 11.40 8.96 77.34
N GLN A 72 10.99 8.95 78.61
CA GLN A 72 10.92 7.71 79.39
C GLN A 72 9.82 6.75 78.88
N GLN A 73 8.65 7.28 78.49
CA GLN A 73 7.59 6.50 77.86
C GLN A 73 7.98 5.96 76.48
N ARG A 74 8.79 6.70 75.71
CA ARG A 74 9.37 6.22 74.43
C ARG A 74 10.41 5.13 74.65
N VAL A 75 11.26 5.24 75.67
CA VAL A 75 12.26 4.21 76.02
C VAL A 75 11.59 2.94 76.57
N LEU A 76 10.52 3.07 77.36
CA LEU A 76 9.70 1.93 77.80
C LEU A 76 8.97 1.26 76.63
N ARG A 77 8.39 2.05 75.71
CA ARG A 77 7.85 1.52 74.45
C ARG A 77 8.94 0.90 73.59
N GLU A 78 10.15 1.45 73.51
CA GLU A 78 11.29 0.81 72.81
C GLU A 78 11.64 -0.56 73.42
N HIS A 79 11.54 -0.69 74.74
CA HIS A 79 11.85 -1.94 75.43
C HIS A 79 10.77 -3.01 75.18
N GLU A 80 9.49 -2.63 75.11
CA GLU A 80 8.39 -3.50 74.66
C GLU A 80 8.50 -3.83 73.16
N MET A 81 8.78 -2.82 72.32
CA MET A 81 8.97 -2.94 70.86
C MET A 81 10.10 -3.91 70.48
N ARG A 82 11.21 -3.93 71.24
CA ARG A 82 12.33 -4.85 71.01
C ARG A 82 12.06 -6.29 71.50
N SER A 83 11.03 -6.50 72.33
CA SER A 83 10.77 -7.81 72.95
C SER A 83 9.85 -8.74 72.15
N SER A 84 8.99 -8.19 71.29
CA SER A 84 8.02 -8.96 70.48
C SER A 84 8.41 -9.08 69.00
N GLY A 85 9.28 -8.20 68.49
CA GLY A 85 9.59 -8.09 67.05
C GLY A 85 8.39 -7.67 66.18
N GLN A 86 7.24 -7.34 66.79
CA GLN A 86 5.99 -6.95 66.14
C GLN A 86 5.34 -5.79 66.88
N ILE A 87 4.89 -4.80 66.12
CA ILE A 87 4.25 -3.56 66.59
C ILE A 87 2.84 -3.51 66.02
N GLN A 88 1.83 -3.63 66.87
CA GLN A 88 0.45 -3.36 66.50
C GLN A 88 0.22 -1.85 66.47
N LEU A 89 -0.04 -1.31 65.28
CA LEU A 89 -0.42 0.08 65.07
C LEU A 89 -1.94 0.16 64.84
N THR A 90 -2.52 1.35 65.01
CA THR A 90 -3.96 1.63 64.79
C THR A 90 -4.43 1.44 63.34
N LYS A 91 -3.53 1.08 62.42
CA LYS A 91 -3.77 0.96 60.99
C LYS A 91 -3.15 -0.32 60.39
N GLY A 92 -2.59 -1.20 61.23
CA GLY A 92 -1.92 -2.41 60.77
C GLY A 92 -0.91 -3.00 61.76
N LEU A 93 -0.25 -4.07 61.34
CA LEU A 93 0.81 -4.75 62.08
C LEU A 93 2.15 -4.52 61.37
N TYR A 94 3.14 -3.98 62.08
CA TYR A 94 4.50 -3.82 61.57
C TYR A 94 5.45 -4.82 62.24
N ALA A 95 6.39 -5.38 61.47
CA ALA A 95 7.47 -6.23 61.96
C ALA A 95 8.76 -5.82 61.23
N GLY A 96 9.70 -5.20 61.94
CA GLY A 96 10.93 -4.70 61.33
C GLY A 96 11.70 -3.76 62.23
N GLU A 97 12.71 -3.12 61.65
CA GLU A 97 13.55 -2.15 62.35
C GLU A 97 12.78 -0.86 62.69
N THR A 98 13.21 -0.19 63.76
CA THR A 98 12.68 1.14 64.13
C THR A 98 13.83 2.02 64.59
N ASP A 99 13.71 3.32 64.35
CA ASP A 99 14.67 4.33 64.78
C ASP A 99 13.92 5.47 65.49
N PHE A 100 14.19 5.68 66.78
CA PHE A 100 13.50 6.66 67.65
C PHE A 100 11.96 6.60 67.61
N GLY A 101 11.39 5.40 67.48
CA GLY A 101 9.94 5.19 67.39
C GLY A 101 9.35 5.43 66.01
N TYR A 102 10.17 5.66 64.99
CA TYR A 102 9.77 5.69 63.59
C TYR A 102 10.12 4.38 62.89
N LEU A 103 9.27 3.94 61.95
CA LEU A 103 9.57 2.82 61.06
C LEU A 103 10.79 3.19 60.20
N SER A 104 11.80 2.34 60.21
CA SER A 104 13.09 2.56 59.54
C SER A 104 13.72 1.22 59.19
N GLY A 105 14.66 1.18 58.24
CA GLY A 105 15.35 -0.06 57.84
C GLY A 105 14.41 -1.07 57.18
N ASP A 106 14.78 -2.33 57.12
CA ASP A 106 13.94 -3.36 56.50
C ASP A 106 12.77 -3.74 57.42
N GLY A 107 11.57 -3.84 56.83
CA GLY A 107 10.38 -4.18 57.59
C GLY A 107 9.20 -4.64 56.75
N GLN A 108 8.30 -5.37 57.41
CA GLN A 108 7.04 -5.85 56.86
C GLN A 108 5.88 -5.11 57.54
N PHE A 109 4.90 -4.66 56.77
CA PHE A 109 3.70 -4.01 57.29
C PHE A 109 2.46 -4.62 56.66
N LEU A 110 1.58 -5.17 57.49
CA LEU A 110 0.25 -5.63 57.11
C LEU A 110 -0.76 -4.54 57.47
N PHE A 111 -1.31 -3.87 56.46
CA PHE A 111 -2.32 -2.83 56.63
C PHE A 111 -3.69 -3.45 56.99
N GLU A 112 -4.53 -2.71 57.71
CA GLU A 112 -5.93 -3.11 57.99
C GLU A 112 -6.76 -3.32 56.72
N THR A 113 -6.37 -2.68 55.61
CA THR A 113 -6.95 -2.89 54.29
C THR A 113 -6.65 -4.27 53.69
N GLY A 114 -5.78 -5.05 54.35
CA GLY A 114 -5.23 -6.31 53.84
C GLY A 114 -4.04 -6.13 52.89
N ALA A 115 -3.64 -4.89 52.58
CA ALA A 115 -2.39 -4.65 51.86
C ALA A 115 -1.19 -5.09 52.69
N ALA A 116 -0.11 -5.51 52.05
CA ALA A 116 1.11 -5.92 52.71
C ALA A 116 2.32 -5.30 52.01
N TYR A 117 3.17 -4.61 52.75
CA TYR A 117 4.46 -4.12 52.27
C TYR A 117 5.61 -4.89 52.91
N THR A 118 6.67 -5.13 52.17
CA THR A 118 7.95 -5.68 52.63
C THR A 118 9.07 -4.93 51.93
N GLY A 119 9.92 -4.22 52.66
CA GLY A 119 11.02 -3.44 52.07
C GLY A 119 11.57 -2.39 53.03
N GLU A 120 12.31 -1.44 52.47
CA GLU A 120 12.96 -0.39 53.25
C GLU A 120 11.98 0.68 53.73
N TRP A 121 12.10 1.07 54.98
CA TRP A 121 11.39 2.18 55.61
C TRP A 121 12.37 3.30 55.95
N LYS A 122 11.89 4.54 55.89
CA LYS A 122 12.60 5.69 56.46
C LYS A 122 11.61 6.70 57.01
N GLN A 123 11.68 6.94 58.32
CA GLN A 123 10.84 7.93 59.00
C GLN A 123 9.35 7.74 58.67
N ASN A 124 8.84 6.52 58.85
CA ASN A 124 7.45 6.12 58.55
C ASN A 124 7.04 6.16 57.06
N GLN A 125 7.99 6.36 56.13
CA GLN A 125 7.73 6.34 54.69
C GLN A 125 8.30 5.07 54.05
N LEU A 126 7.58 4.52 53.08
CA LEU A 126 8.16 3.49 52.20
C LEU A 126 9.27 4.13 51.39
N LYS A 127 10.41 3.46 51.32
CA LYS A 127 11.61 3.94 50.64
C LYS A 127 12.34 2.79 49.97
N GLY A 128 13.27 3.10 49.07
CA GLY A 128 14.23 2.13 48.56
C GLY A 128 13.52 0.98 47.86
N SER A 129 14.09 -0.22 47.90
CA SER A 129 13.46 -1.37 47.25
C SER A 129 12.39 -1.99 48.14
N GLY A 130 11.26 -2.39 47.55
CA GLY A 130 10.23 -3.10 48.29
C GLY A 130 9.21 -3.81 47.42
N THR A 131 8.43 -4.67 48.06
CA THR A 131 7.28 -5.36 47.51
C THR A 131 6.03 -4.90 48.23
N LEU A 132 5.03 -4.48 47.48
CA LEU A 132 3.72 -4.12 47.99
C LEU A 132 2.65 -4.98 47.31
N ARG A 133 1.93 -5.78 48.08
CA ARG A 133 0.70 -6.44 47.65
C ARG A 133 -0.51 -5.62 48.07
N VAL A 134 -1.39 -5.31 47.13
CA VAL A 134 -2.68 -4.67 47.38
C VAL A 134 -3.79 -5.62 46.92
N PRO A 135 -4.67 -6.10 47.82
CA PRO A 135 -5.77 -6.99 47.47
C PRO A 135 -6.72 -6.38 46.42
N ASN A 136 -7.09 -7.19 45.42
CA ASN A 136 -7.97 -6.83 44.31
C ASN A 136 -7.41 -5.73 43.39
N GLU A 137 -6.09 -5.53 43.41
CA GLU A 137 -5.41 -4.54 42.58
C GLU A 137 -4.15 -5.16 41.97
N GLY A 138 -3.23 -5.66 42.79
CA GLY A 138 -2.03 -6.32 42.30
C GLY A 138 -0.83 -6.22 43.24
N THR A 139 0.34 -6.56 42.70
CA THR A 139 1.62 -6.54 43.41
C THR A 139 2.59 -5.61 42.69
N TYR A 140 3.16 -4.66 43.40
CA TYR A 140 4.30 -3.86 42.94
C TYR A 140 5.59 -4.40 43.56
N GLN A 141 6.64 -4.55 42.76
CA GLN A 141 8.00 -4.84 43.20
C GLN A 141 8.92 -3.82 42.55
N GLY A 142 9.58 -2.97 43.34
CA GLY A 142 10.43 -1.93 42.78
C GLY A 142 10.80 -0.86 43.80
N GLU A 143 11.24 0.27 43.29
CA GLU A 143 11.69 1.36 44.16
C GLU A 143 10.52 2.21 44.66
N PHE A 144 10.69 2.78 45.86
CA PHE A 144 9.79 3.70 46.51
C PHE A 144 10.52 4.99 46.91
N SER A 145 9.84 6.12 46.74
CA SER A 145 10.30 7.44 47.19
C SER A 145 9.13 8.20 47.79
N SER A 146 9.29 8.63 49.04
CA SER A 146 8.23 9.28 49.82
C SER A 146 6.90 8.52 49.78
N SER A 147 6.99 7.21 50.00
CA SER A 147 5.86 6.27 49.99
C SER A 147 5.13 6.09 48.66
N LYS A 148 5.70 6.59 47.56
CA LYS A 148 5.16 6.41 46.20
C LYS A 148 6.08 5.53 45.37
N LYS A 149 5.51 4.75 44.44
CA LYS A 149 6.27 3.99 43.44
C LYS A 149 7.14 4.96 42.64
N SER A 150 8.41 4.62 42.49
CA SER A 150 9.41 5.42 41.78
C SER A 150 10.48 4.52 41.16
N GLY A 151 11.39 5.08 40.37
CA GLY A 151 12.55 4.33 39.86
C GLY A 151 12.10 3.19 38.95
N ASN A 152 12.80 2.06 38.97
CA ASN A 152 12.36 0.89 38.19
C ASN A 152 11.50 -0.03 39.04
N GLY A 153 10.49 -0.64 38.40
CA GLY A 153 9.62 -1.59 39.09
C GLY A 153 8.69 -2.36 38.17
N ILE A 154 8.20 -3.47 38.71
CA ILE A 154 7.25 -4.38 38.09
C ILE A 154 5.94 -4.29 38.86
N PHE A 155 4.86 -3.98 38.18
CA PHE A 155 3.51 -4.08 38.71
C PHE A 155 2.77 -5.23 38.01
N THR A 156 2.37 -6.25 38.77
CA THR A 156 1.53 -7.35 38.31
C THR A 156 0.11 -7.13 38.83
N TRP A 157 -0.84 -6.84 37.95
CA TRP A 157 -2.24 -6.72 38.32
C TRP A 157 -2.85 -8.09 38.63
N ASP A 158 -3.84 -8.13 39.52
CA ASP A 158 -4.55 -9.38 39.86
C ASP A 158 -5.32 -9.96 38.65
N ASP A 159 -5.58 -9.16 37.61
CA ASP A 159 -6.16 -9.63 36.34
C ASP A 159 -5.15 -10.29 35.38
N GLY A 160 -3.86 -10.31 35.75
CA GLY A 160 -2.78 -10.90 34.98
C GLY A 160 -1.97 -9.91 34.13
N GLY A 161 -2.38 -8.63 34.06
CA GLY A 161 -1.57 -7.60 33.39
C GLY A 161 -0.23 -7.41 34.11
N VAL A 162 0.81 -7.03 33.37
CA VAL A 162 2.14 -6.79 33.92
C VAL A 162 2.74 -5.54 33.29
N TYR A 163 3.23 -4.60 34.10
CA TYR A 163 4.06 -3.49 33.64
C TYR A 163 5.43 -3.59 34.29
N GLU A 164 6.47 -3.58 33.48
CA GLU A 164 7.87 -3.52 33.90
C GLU A 164 8.49 -2.26 33.30
N GLY A 165 8.96 -1.33 34.12
CA GLY A 165 9.54 -0.10 33.62
C GLY A 165 9.75 0.97 34.67
N GLU A 166 9.89 2.20 34.22
CA GLU A 166 10.10 3.35 35.08
C GLU A 166 8.79 3.85 35.72
N TRP A 167 8.89 4.25 36.98
CA TRP A 167 7.81 4.78 37.79
C TRP A 167 8.19 6.15 38.34
N LYS A 168 7.19 7.02 38.43
CA LYS A 168 7.31 8.31 39.11
C LYS A 168 6.00 8.69 39.76
N ASN A 169 6.04 8.90 41.07
CA ASN A 169 4.88 9.33 41.85
C ASN A 169 3.64 8.43 41.61
N ASP A 170 3.81 7.11 41.67
CA ASP A 170 2.76 6.10 41.44
C ASP A 170 2.29 5.95 39.99
N GLN A 171 2.93 6.63 39.03
CA GLN A 171 2.56 6.59 37.62
C GLN A 171 3.65 5.91 36.80
N MET A 172 3.24 5.09 35.82
CA MET A 172 4.14 4.57 34.79
C MET A 172 4.67 5.74 33.95
N CYS A 173 5.97 5.77 33.75
CA CYS A 173 6.68 6.80 32.99
C CYS A 173 7.91 6.21 32.29
N GLY A 174 8.68 7.04 31.57
CA GLY A 174 9.97 6.63 31.01
C GLY A 174 9.85 5.42 30.08
N GLN A 175 10.89 4.59 30.01
CA GLN A 175 10.83 3.32 29.26
C GLN A 175 10.13 2.23 30.07
N GLY A 176 9.36 1.38 29.39
CA GLY A 176 8.76 0.21 29.98
C GLY A 176 8.10 -0.73 28.98
N THR A 177 7.66 -1.86 29.50
CA THR A 177 6.89 -2.89 28.79
C THR A 177 5.62 -3.17 29.57
N TYR A 178 4.46 -3.00 28.93
CA TYR A 178 3.16 -3.39 29.45
C TYR A 178 2.62 -4.59 28.68
N THR A 179 2.46 -5.72 29.35
CA THR A 179 1.75 -6.90 28.84
C THR A 179 0.34 -6.91 29.40
N THR A 180 -0.67 -6.89 28.54
CA THR A 180 -2.06 -7.00 28.94
C THR A 180 -2.42 -8.45 29.36
N PRO A 181 -3.53 -8.68 30.08
CA PRO A 181 -3.98 -10.03 30.42
C PRO A 181 -4.20 -10.96 29.22
N ASP A 182 -4.57 -10.39 28.08
CA ASP A 182 -4.79 -11.06 26.80
C ASP A 182 -3.49 -11.25 25.97
N GLY A 183 -2.34 -10.81 26.49
CA GLY A 183 -1.02 -11.05 25.91
C GLY A 183 -0.58 -10.03 24.86
N VAL A 184 -1.26 -8.88 24.74
CA VAL A 184 -0.81 -7.75 23.92
C VAL A 184 0.35 -7.05 24.65
N ILE A 185 1.44 -6.79 23.94
CA ILE A 185 2.66 -6.24 24.54
C ILE A 185 2.93 -4.85 23.96
N PHE A 186 2.92 -3.84 24.82
CA PHE A 186 3.34 -2.47 24.51
C PHE A 186 4.73 -2.22 25.09
N SER A 187 5.73 -1.96 24.24
CA SER A 187 7.11 -1.70 24.66
C SER A 187 7.57 -0.34 24.15
N GLY A 188 7.97 0.55 25.06
CA GLY A 188 8.48 1.88 24.72
C GLY A 188 8.25 2.92 25.82
N THR A 189 7.99 4.16 25.42
CA THR A 189 7.88 5.32 26.31
C THR A 189 6.48 5.47 26.89
N PHE A 190 6.39 5.66 28.20
CA PHE A 190 5.17 5.98 28.95
C PHE A 190 5.26 7.38 29.56
N LYS A 191 4.12 8.06 29.66
CA LYS A 191 3.98 9.35 30.35
C LYS A 191 2.63 9.41 31.04
N ASP A 192 2.63 9.68 32.34
CA ASP A 192 1.42 9.81 33.16
C ASP A 192 0.46 8.61 32.99
N ASN A 193 1.03 7.40 32.98
CA ASN A 193 0.39 6.12 32.67
C ASN A 193 0.00 5.86 31.20
N ALA A 194 0.11 6.84 30.30
CA ALA A 194 -0.24 6.67 28.88
C ALA A 194 0.98 6.27 28.04
N PHE A 195 0.83 5.27 27.19
CA PHE A 195 1.83 4.89 26.19
C PHE A 195 1.97 5.99 25.13
N GLN A 196 3.21 6.31 24.74
CA GLN A 196 3.53 7.43 23.83
C GLN A 196 4.19 6.93 22.54
N ASP A 197 5.37 6.36 22.65
CA ASP A 197 6.20 5.97 21.52
C ASP A 197 6.70 4.55 21.71
N GLY A 198 6.79 3.75 20.66
CA GLY A 198 7.33 2.39 20.76
C GLY A 198 6.59 1.41 19.87
N THR A 199 6.49 0.16 20.32
CA THR A 199 5.84 -0.91 19.57
C THR A 199 4.71 -1.57 20.37
N CYS A 200 3.68 -2.01 19.66
CA CYS A 200 2.63 -2.87 20.17
C CYS A 200 2.64 -4.17 19.36
N THR A 201 2.75 -5.32 20.04
CA THR A 201 2.75 -6.63 19.39
C THR A 201 1.64 -7.51 19.91
N PHE A 202 0.98 -8.22 19.00
CA PHE A 202 -0.06 -9.18 19.32
C PHE A 202 -0.24 -10.20 18.19
N LYS A 203 -0.88 -11.32 18.50
CA LYS A 203 -1.18 -12.38 17.54
C LYS A 203 -2.63 -12.84 17.70
N ASN A 204 -3.31 -13.05 16.59
CA ASN A 204 -4.65 -13.64 16.56
C ASN A 204 -4.73 -14.71 15.45
N SER A 205 -5.94 -15.14 15.09
CA SER A 205 -6.16 -16.13 14.02
C SER A 205 -5.85 -15.62 12.62
N ILE A 206 -5.82 -14.30 12.41
CA ILE A 206 -5.56 -13.64 11.12
C ILE A 206 -4.06 -13.49 10.89
N GLY A 207 -3.27 -13.22 11.93
CA GLY A 207 -1.84 -13.02 11.80
C GLY A 207 -1.12 -12.55 13.06
N SER A 208 0.15 -12.21 12.89
CA SER A 208 1.01 -11.57 13.88
C SER A 208 1.23 -10.11 13.50
N TYR A 209 1.07 -9.21 14.46
CA TYR A 209 1.07 -7.76 14.24
C TYR A 209 2.16 -7.11 15.08
N ASN A 210 2.88 -6.17 14.47
CA ASN A 210 3.78 -5.25 15.13
C ASN A 210 3.45 -3.83 14.67
N LEU A 211 2.86 -3.03 15.56
CA LEU A 211 2.48 -1.65 15.31
C LEU A 211 3.49 -0.71 15.94
N THR A 212 3.97 0.26 15.17
CA THR A 212 4.81 1.35 15.69
C THR A 212 3.93 2.52 16.07
N TYR A 213 4.14 3.06 17.27
CA TYR A 213 3.48 4.25 17.80
C TYR A 213 4.43 5.44 17.82
N LYS A 214 3.89 6.61 17.51
CA LYS A 214 4.56 7.90 17.63
C LYS A 214 3.59 8.95 18.18
N SER A 215 3.99 9.62 19.27
CA SER A 215 3.19 10.62 19.97
C SER A 215 1.77 10.14 20.32
N GLY A 216 1.66 8.88 20.75
CA GLY A 216 0.41 8.22 21.15
C GLY A 216 -0.45 7.71 19.99
N ASN A 217 -0.06 7.95 18.73
CA ASN A 217 -0.80 7.52 17.54
C ASN A 217 -0.07 6.38 16.83
N ILE A 218 -0.83 5.53 16.15
CA ILE A 218 -0.25 4.51 15.26
C ILE A 218 0.39 5.21 14.07
N ASP A 219 1.64 4.84 13.74
CA ASP A 219 2.41 5.36 12.61
C ASP A 219 2.47 4.32 11.48
N LYS A 220 2.86 3.09 11.82
CA LYS A 220 3.10 2.00 10.86
C LYS A 220 2.73 0.64 11.43
N ALA A 221 2.47 -0.32 10.55
CA ALA A 221 2.36 -1.73 10.85
C ALA A 221 3.40 -2.54 10.08
N SER A 222 3.87 -3.60 10.73
CA SER A 222 4.47 -4.79 10.12
C SER A 222 3.58 -5.97 10.49
N ILE A 223 3.01 -6.63 9.49
CA ILE A 223 2.03 -7.70 9.66
C ILE A 223 2.52 -8.94 8.92
N GLU A 224 2.43 -10.09 9.57
CA GLU A 224 2.57 -11.41 8.97
C GLU A 224 1.22 -12.12 9.08
N TYR A 225 0.55 -12.31 7.95
CA TYR A 225 -0.75 -12.96 7.88
C TYR A 225 -0.60 -14.49 8.01
N ALA A 226 -1.66 -15.16 8.45
CA ALA A 226 -1.66 -16.61 8.68
C ALA A 226 -1.45 -17.43 7.39
N ASP A 227 -1.74 -16.87 6.22
CA ASP A 227 -1.45 -17.46 4.92
C ASP A 227 0.02 -17.32 4.50
N GLY A 228 0.83 -16.55 5.25
CA GLY A 228 2.22 -16.23 4.93
C GLY A 228 2.41 -14.94 4.15
N SER A 229 1.34 -14.24 3.76
CA SER A 229 1.41 -12.90 3.19
C SER A 229 1.96 -11.91 4.23
N THR A 230 2.61 -10.83 3.79
CA THR A 230 3.19 -9.82 4.68
C THR A 230 2.85 -8.40 4.25
N TYR A 231 2.70 -7.49 5.21
CA TYR A 231 2.47 -6.08 4.97
C TYR A 231 3.43 -5.22 5.79
N ILE A 232 3.99 -4.19 5.15
CA ILE A 232 4.74 -3.12 5.84
C ILE A 232 4.26 -1.78 5.30
N GLY A 233 3.70 -0.93 6.16
CA GLY A 233 3.21 0.38 5.74
C GLY A 233 2.41 1.12 6.80
N SER A 234 1.75 2.19 6.39
CA SER A 234 0.91 3.01 7.26
C SER A 234 -0.41 2.32 7.62
N CYS A 235 -0.89 2.56 8.83
CA CYS A 235 -2.18 2.07 9.28
C CYS A 235 -2.78 3.03 10.30
N ASP A 236 -4.09 2.94 10.47
CA ASP A 236 -4.81 3.63 11.53
C ASP A 236 -5.69 2.64 12.30
N THR A 237 -6.60 3.15 13.13
CA THR A 237 -7.49 2.31 13.93
C THR A 237 -8.52 1.54 13.12
N LYS A 238 -8.72 1.87 11.83
CA LYS A 238 -9.68 1.22 10.93
C LYS A 238 -9.03 0.17 10.03
N GLY A 239 -7.72 0.27 9.81
CA GLY A 239 -6.98 -0.71 9.03
C GLY A 239 -5.77 -0.13 8.30
N LEU A 240 -5.45 -0.73 7.15
CA LEU A 240 -4.37 -0.25 6.28
C LEU A 240 -4.81 1.06 5.61
N THR A 241 -3.91 2.04 5.61
CA THR A 241 -4.16 3.38 5.05
C THR A 241 -2.85 3.99 4.57
N GLY A 242 -2.89 5.11 3.86
CA GLY A 242 -1.68 5.77 3.39
C GLY A 242 -0.92 4.89 2.41
N THR A 243 0.40 4.75 2.56
CA THR A 243 1.22 3.92 1.66
C THR A 243 1.75 2.69 2.36
N GLY A 244 1.92 1.60 1.61
CA GLY A 244 2.49 0.38 2.13
C GLY A 244 2.83 -0.63 1.04
N LYS A 245 3.56 -1.66 1.45
CA LYS A 245 3.94 -2.78 0.61
C LYS A 245 3.33 -4.06 1.15
N MET A 246 2.50 -4.70 0.33
CA MET A 246 1.97 -6.04 0.54
C MET A 246 2.78 -7.03 -0.30
N THR A 247 3.24 -8.12 0.29
CA THR A 247 3.82 -9.26 -0.41
C THR A 247 2.94 -10.47 -0.13
N PHE A 248 2.30 -10.99 -1.18
CA PHE A 248 1.36 -12.08 -1.07
C PHE A 248 2.08 -13.43 -0.98
N VAL A 249 1.45 -14.45 -0.40
CA VAL A 249 1.97 -15.83 -0.38
C VAL A 249 2.24 -16.39 -1.78
N SER A 250 1.54 -15.90 -2.81
CA SER A 250 1.80 -16.24 -4.21
C SER A 250 3.17 -15.76 -4.70
N GLY A 251 3.79 -14.80 -4.01
CA GLY A 251 4.97 -14.06 -4.44
C GLY A 251 4.63 -12.79 -5.21
N ASP A 252 3.35 -12.50 -5.45
CA ASP A 252 2.92 -11.20 -5.97
C ASP A 252 3.23 -10.09 -4.97
N ILE A 253 3.41 -8.87 -5.47
CA ILE A 253 3.74 -7.71 -4.65
C ILE A 253 2.86 -6.54 -5.06
N TYR A 254 2.26 -5.86 -4.09
CA TYR A 254 1.69 -4.53 -4.27
C TYR A 254 2.49 -3.52 -3.44
N ASP A 255 2.92 -2.43 -4.06
CA ASP A 255 3.58 -1.30 -3.42
C ASP A 255 2.86 -0.02 -3.83
N GLY A 256 2.07 0.54 -2.90
CA GLY A 256 1.19 1.64 -3.24
C GLY A 256 0.30 2.12 -2.11
N ALA A 257 -0.69 2.91 -2.49
CA ALA A 257 -1.61 3.51 -1.54
C ALA A 257 -2.75 2.55 -1.15
N PHE A 258 -3.25 2.73 0.08
CA PHE A 258 -4.32 1.99 0.71
C PHE A 258 -5.35 2.95 1.30
N LEU A 259 -6.62 2.56 1.27
CA LEU A 259 -7.72 3.24 1.94
C LEU A 259 -8.68 2.18 2.51
N ASP A 260 -8.95 2.25 3.82
CA ASP A 260 -9.83 1.32 4.53
C ASP A 260 -9.50 -0.17 4.28
N GLY A 261 -8.22 -0.50 4.14
CA GLY A 261 -7.74 -1.86 3.88
C GLY A 261 -7.62 -2.26 2.40
N TYR A 262 -8.16 -1.48 1.47
CA TYR A 262 -8.15 -1.78 0.04
C TYR A 262 -7.06 -1.02 -0.69
N ARG A 263 -6.49 -1.60 -1.76
CA ARG A 263 -5.61 -0.87 -2.69
C ARG A 263 -6.41 0.29 -3.29
N SER A 264 -5.88 1.50 -3.17
CA SER A 264 -6.57 2.72 -3.58
C SER A 264 -5.57 3.83 -3.85
N GLY A 265 -5.80 4.65 -4.89
CA GLY A 265 -4.86 5.68 -5.32
C GLY A 265 -3.76 5.11 -6.21
N GLN A 266 -2.56 5.67 -6.16
CA GLN A 266 -1.44 5.21 -6.99
C GLN A 266 -0.77 3.98 -6.38
N GLY A 267 -0.44 2.99 -7.22
CA GLY A 267 0.26 1.79 -6.76
C GLY A 267 0.79 0.93 -7.90
N VAL A 268 1.82 0.17 -7.56
CA VAL A 268 2.46 -0.81 -8.43
C VAL A 268 2.10 -2.20 -7.96
N TYR A 269 1.48 -2.99 -8.83
CA TYR A 269 1.34 -4.43 -8.62
C TYR A 269 2.31 -5.16 -9.54
N THR A 270 3.11 -6.07 -8.98
CA THR A 270 4.02 -6.95 -9.72
C THR A 270 3.60 -8.38 -9.47
N TRP A 271 3.19 -9.07 -10.53
CA TRP A 271 2.84 -10.47 -10.47
C TRP A 271 4.10 -11.34 -10.46
N ILE A 272 4.02 -12.52 -9.85
CA ILE A 272 5.10 -13.51 -9.86
C ILE A 272 5.46 -13.98 -11.27
N SER A 273 4.55 -13.83 -12.24
CA SER A 273 4.83 -14.06 -13.67
C SER A 273 5.83 -13.08 -14.26
N GLY A 274 6.06 -11.94 -13.62
CA GLY A 274 6.85 -10.83 -14.15
C GLY A 274 6.01 -9.73 -14.81
N ASP A 275 4.71 -9.94 -14.98
CA ASP A 275 3.80 -8.88 -15.39
C ASP A 275 3.75 -7.78 -14.30
N LYS A 276 3.44 -6.54 -14.69
CA LYS A 276 3.41 -5.38 -13.80
C LYS A 276 2.30 -4.42 -14.20
N TYR A 277 1.59 -3.87 -13.22
CA TYR A 277 0.69 -2.73 -13.40
C TYR A 277 1.18 -1.58 -12.55
N ASP A 278 1.29 -0.41 -13.15
CA ASP A 278 1.73 0.83 -12.52
C ASP A 278 0.68 1.91 -12.82
N GLY A 279 -0.17 2.24 -11.85
CA GLY A 279 -1.26 3.15 -12.09
C GLY A 279 -2.24 3.31 -10.94
N GLU A 280 -3.42 3.82 -11.28
CA GLU A 280 -4.49 4.08 -10.34
C GLU A 280 -5.24 2.80 -9.93
N TRP A 281 -5.63 2.77 -8.66
CA TRP A 281 -6.39 1.71 -8.00
C TRP A 281 -7.59 2.31 -7.29
N ALA A 282 -8.71 1.59 -7.29
CA ALA A 282 -9.86 1.89 -6.43
C ALA A 282 -10.51 0.61 -5.97
N SER A 283 -10.61 0.42 -4.65
CA SER A 283 -11.23 -0.76 -4.03
C SER A 283 -10.70 -2.07 -4.60
N ASP A 284 -9.36 -2.21 -4.64
CA ASP A 284 -8.64 -3.38 -5.18
C ASP A 284 -8.71 -3.57 -6.70
N GLN A 285 -9.29 -2.64 -7.46
CA GLN A 285 -9.37 -2.73 -8.91
C GLN A 285 -8.46 -1.71 -9.60
N MET A 286 -7.77 -2.12 -10.66
CA MET A 286 -7.10 -1.21 -11.59
C MET A 286 -8.16 -0.30 -12.23
N THR A 287 -7.92 1.01 -12.16
CA THR A 287 -8.84 2.03 -12.66
C THR A 287 -8.02 3.23 -13.16
N GLY A 288 -8.67 4.25 -13.71
CA GLY A 288 -8.03 5.52 -14.05
C GLY A 288 -6.85 5.33 -15.00
N SER A 289 -5.82 6.15 -14.87
CA SER A 289 -4.63 6.05 -15.72
C SER A 289 -3.63 5.02 -15.19
N GLY A 290 -3.05 4.23 -16.09
CA GLY A 290 -2.03 3.25 -15.73
C GLY A 290 -1.26 2.68 -16.91
N THR A 291 -0.23 1.91 -16.61
CA THR A 291 0.53 1.11 -17.57
C THR A 291 0.61 -0.33 -17.10
N TYR A 292 0.14 -1.25 -17.93
CA TYR A 292 0.32 -2.69 -17.75
C TYR A 292 1.46 -3.17 -18.64
N THR A 293 2.53 -3.68 -18.05
CA THR A 293 3.68 -4.28 -18.73
C THR A 293 3.61 -5.79 -18.59
N TYR A 294 3.61 -6.50 -19.72
CA TYR A 294 3.67 -7.95 -19.76
C TYR A 294 5.11 -8.43 -19.57
N SER A 295 5.27 -9.66 -19.09
CA SER A 295 6.56 -10.32 -18.90
C SER A 295 7.40 -10.47 -20.18
N ASP A 296 6.78 -10.38 -21.37
CA ASP A 296 7.47 -10.35 -22.66
C ASP A 296 7.97 -8.95 -23.07
N GLY A 297 7.72 -7.92 -22.25
CA GLY A 297 8.13 -6.54 -22.45
C GLY A 297 7.12 -5.68 -23.23
N SER A 298 6.10 -6.29 -23.85
CA SER A 298 4.98 -5.53 -24.41
C SER A 298 4.22 -4.79 -23.31
N TYR A 299 3.56 -3.67 -23.65
CA TYR A 299 2.83 -2.90 -22.64
C TYR A 299 1.63 -2.14 -23.18
N ALA A 300 0.59 -2.04 -22.37
CA ALA A 300 -0.56 -1.17 -22.58
C ALA A 300 -0.45 0.06 -21.68
N SER A 301 -0.64 1.26 -22.21
CA SER A 301 -0.64 2.51 -21.43
C SER A 301 -1.88 3.34 -21.76
N GLY A 302 -2.60 3.78 -20.73
CA GLY A 302 -3.85 4.51 -20.90
C GLY A 302 -4.82 4.32 -19.75
N THR A 303 -6.12 4.24 -20.04
CA THR A 303 -7.20 4.21 -19.06
C THR A 303 -7.72 2.81 -18.83
N PHE A 304 -7.86 2.45 -17.55
CA PHE A 304 -8.46 1.21 -17.07
C PHE A 304 -9.81 1.50 -16.39
N ASP A 305 -10.78 0.61 -16.58
CA ASP A 305 -12.04 0.59 -15.83
C ASP A 305 -12.25 -0.83 -15.29
N LYS A 306 -12.31 -0.97 -13.96
CA LYS A 306 -12.51 -2.24 -13.24
C LYS A 306 -11.68 -3.38 -13.82
N ASN A 307 -10.36 -3.23 -13.77
CA ASN A 307 -9.39 -4.20 -14.28
C ASN A 307 -9.33 -4.36 -15.81
N THR A 308 -10.15 -3.64 -16.58
CA THR A 308 -10.18 -3.73 -18.05
C THR A 308 -9.50 -2.53 -18.69
N PHE A 309 -8.60 -2.75 -19.65
CA PHE A 309 -8.00 -1.67 -20.44
C PHE A 309 -9.01 -1.16 -21.48
N VAL A 310 -9.36 0.13 -21.44
CA VAL A 310 -10.44 0.71 -22.25
C VAL A 310 -9.91 1.62 -23.35
N ASN A 311 -8.98 2.52 -23.03
CA ASN A 311 -8.51 3.53 -23.98
C ASN A 311 -7.00 3.72 -23.82
N GLY A 312 -6.27 3.91 -24.92
CA GLY A 312 -4.85 4.23 -24.87
C GLY A 312 -4.05 3.58 -25.99
N SER A 313 -2.81 3.20 -25.71
CA SER A 313 -1.95 2.53 -26.67
C SER A 313 -1.46 1.18 -26.16
N TYR A 314 -1.30 0.22 -27.07
CA TYR A 314 -0.65 -1.06 -26.83
C TYR A 314 0.60 -1.17 -27.70
N HIS A 315 1.74 -1.43 -27.08
CA HIS A 315 3.06 -1.42 -27.68
C HIS A 315 3.66 -2.82 -27.70
N ILE A 316 4.17 -3.22 -28.86
CA ILE A 316 4.87 -4.49 -29.07
C ILE A 316 6.17 -4.19 -29.80
N GLU A 317 7.28 -4.71 -29.28
CA GLU A 317 8.57 -4.76 -29.96
C GLU A 317 8.97 -6.22 -30.16
N ASN A 318 9.31 -6.60 -31.38
CA ASN A 318 9.77 -7.95 -31.72
C ASN A 318 10.75 -7.91 -32.91
N ASP A 319 11.22 -9.09 -33.32
CA ASP A 319 12.18 -9.24 -34.42
C ASP A 319 11.72 -8.67 -35.78
N PHE A 320 10.41 -8.45 -35.96
CA PHE A 320 9.85 -7.89 -37.20
C PHE A 320 9.74 -6.36 -37.17
N GLY A 321 9.69 -5.75 -35.98
CA GLY A 321 9.62 -4.31 -35.81
C GLY A 321 8.87 -3.87 -34.56
N ASN A 322 8.50 -2.59 -34.59
CA ASN A 322 7.76 -1.92 -33.53
C ASN A 322 6.32 -1.67 -33.98
N TYR A 323 5.38 -1.96 -33.09
CA TYR A 323 3.94 -1.82 -33.33
C TYR A 323 3.31 -1.04 -32.19
N THR A 324 2.57 0.01 -32.52
CA THR A 324 1.78 0.80 -31.58
C THR A 324 0.33 0.79 -32.03
N PHE A 325 -0.53 0.07 -31.31
CA PHE A 325 -1.96 0.05 -31.55
C PHE A 325 -2.63 1.16 -30.75
N THR A 326 -3.54 1.90 -31.35
CA THR A 326 -4.46 2.79 -30.63
C THR A 326 -5.70 1.99 -30.27
N ILE A 327 -6.03 1.98 -28.98
CA ILE A 327 -7.20 1.30 -28.43
C ILE A 327 -8.25 2.35 -28.05
N THR A 328 -9.49 2.15 -28.50
CA THR A 328 -10.65 2.97 -28.15
C THR A 328 -11.81 2.07 -27.77
N ASP A 329 -12.40 2.30 -26.60
CA ASP A 329 -13.49 1.49 -26.04
C ASP A 329 -13.20 -0.03 -26.05
N GLY A 330 -11.96 -0.39 -25.71
CA GLY A 330 -11.46 -1.76 -25.63
C GLY A 330 -11.14 -2.41 -26.98
N GLN A 331 -11.23 -1.68 -28.09
CA GLN A 331 -11.00 -2.20 -29.44
C GLN A 331 -9.85 -1.46 -30.15
N PRO A 332 -9.01 -2.16 -30.94
CA PRO A 332 -7.98 -1.51 -31.75
C PRO A 332 -8.62 -0.75 -32.92
N THR A 333 -8.36 0.55 -33.00
CA THR A 333 -8.92 1.46 -34.01
C THR A 333 -7.88 2.00 -34.99
N ALA A 334 -6.60 1.93 -34.64
CA ALA A 334 -5.49 2.27 -35.52
C ALA A 334 -4.22 1.53 -35.12
N VAL A 335 -3.25 1.47 -36.04
CA VAL A 335 -1.92 0.94 -35.76
C VAL A 335 -0.84 1.71 -36.52
N GLU A 336 0.26 1.95 -35.82
CA GLU A 336 1.51 2.43 -36.36
C GLU A 336 2.55 1.30 -36.30
N MET A 337 3.18 1.01 -37.44
CA MET A 337 4.19 -0.03 -37.57
C MET A 337 5.47 0.56 -38.13
N SER A 338 6.60 0.21 -37.53
CA SER A 338 7.94 0.48 -38.04
C SER A 338 8.69 -0.84 -38.15
N LEU A 339 8.77 -1.38 -39.37
CA LEU A 339 9.34 -2.69 -39.63
C LEU A 339 10.87 -2.63 -39.76
N VAL A 340 11.55 -3.71 -39.37
CA VAL A 340 13.01 -3.84 -39.54
C VAL A 340 13.45 -3.72 -41.00
N SER A 341 12.56 -4.03 -41.95
CA SER A 341 12.80 -3.81 -43.39
C SER A 341 12.98 -2.34 -43.77
N GLY A 342 12.60 -1.39 -42.90
CA GLY A 342 12.54 0.05 -43.17
C GLY A 342 11.18 0.53 -43.70
N THR A 343 10.20 -0.37 -43.85
CA THR A 343 8.82 0.00 -44.22
C THR A 343 8.07 0.50 -42.99
N THR A 344 7.31 1.60 -43.14
CA THR A 344 6.38 2.09 -42.11
C THR A 344 4.95 2.03 -42.60
N TYR A 345 4.03 1.72 -41.69
CA TYR A 345 2.59 1.70 -41.93
C TYR A 345 1.90 2.50 -40.82
N ASN A 346 1.02 3.43 -41.17
CA ASN A 346 0.10 4.08 -40.24
C ASN A 346 -1.29 3.96 -40.83
N GLY A 347 -2.23 3.32 -40.15
CA GLY A 347 -3.57 3.18 -40.70
C GLY A 347 -4.63 2.80 -39.70
N ALA A 348 -5.87 3.03 -40.13
CA ALA A 348 -7.06 2.64 -39.39
C ALA A 348 -7.19 1.11 -39.29
N MET A 349 -7.87 0.67 -38.24
CA MET A 349 -8.26 -0.71 -38.02
C MET A 349 -9.77 -0.80 -37.79
N SER A 350 -10.36 -1.89 -38.27
CA SER A 350 -11.74 -2.26 -37.98
C SER A 350 -11.86 -3.78 -37.92
N ASP A 351 -12.59 -4.30 -36.93
CA ASP A 351 -12.79 -5.75 -36.72
C ASP A 351 -11.47 -6.54 -36.64
N GLY A 352 -10.44 -5.96 -36.02
CA GLY A 352 -9.12 -6.57 -35.89
C GLY A 352 -8.31 -6.64 -37.19
N LYS A 353 -8.76 -5.98 -38.26
CA LYS A 353 -8.11 -5.95 -39.57
C LYS A 353 -7.59 -4.55 -39.91
N LEU A 354 -6.55 -4.51 -40.74
CA LEU A 354 -6.03 -3.29 -41.35
C LEU A 354 -7.00 -2.82 -42.44
N SER A 355 -7.91 -1.92 -42.07
CA SER A 355 -9.06 -1.55 -42.88
C SER A 355 -9.39 -0.08 -42.69
N GLY A 356 -9.60 0.64 -43.80
CA GLY A 356 -9.83 2.08 -43.81
C GLY A 356 -8.66 2.85 -44.41
N GLN A 357 -8.46 4.11 -44.01
CA GLN A 357 -7.37 4.93 -44.54
C GLN A 357 -6.02 4.51 -43.95
N ALA A 358 -4.98 4.48 -44.80
CA ALA A 358 -3.61 4.18 -44.40
C ALA A 358 -2.58 4.98 -45.20
N GLN A 359 -1.43 5.21 -44.56
CA GLN A 359 -0.20 5.77 -45.12
C GLN A 359 0.89 4.70 -44.99
N ILE A 360 1.46 4.31 -46.12
CA ILE A 360 2.51 3.28 -46.21
C ILE A 360 3.73 3.92 -46.86
N LYS A 361 4.88 3.83 -46.20
CA LYS A 361 6.17 4.20 -46.79
C LYS A 361 7.00 2.93 -46.89
N TYR A 362 7.28 2.51 -48.11
CA TYR A 362 8.04 1.29 -48.38
C TYR A 362 9.54 1.52 -48.20
N SER A 363 10.27 0.45 -47.92
CA SER A 363 11.73 0.49 -47.73
C SER A 363 12.51 0.97 -48.96
N ASN A 364 11.96 0.79 -50.16
CA ASN A 364 12.51 1.33 -51.40
C ASN A 364 12.26 2.84 -51.58
N GLY A 365 11.51 3.47 -50.67
CA GLY A 365 11.15 4.89 -50.69
C GLY A 365 9.81 5.21 -51.34
N ASP A 366 9.15 4.23 -51.97
CA ASP A 366 7.82 4.41 -52.54
C ASP A 366 6.80 4.69 -51.43
N GLN A 367 5.67 5.29 -51.78
CA GLN A 367 4.64 5.67 -50.81
C GLN A 367 3.25 5.33 -51.32
N TYR A 368 2.35 4.98 -50.41
CA TYR A 368 0.92 4.84 -50.67
C TYR A 368 0.12 5.59 -49.62
N ASN A 369 -0.87 6.37 -50.04
CA ASN A 369 -1.83 7.04 -49.18
C ASN A 369 -3.24 6.74 -49.71
N GLY A 370 -4.06 5.97 -48.99
CA GLY A 370 -5.38 5.61 -49.48
C GLY A 370 -6.07 4.55 -48.65
N ASN A 371 -7.16 4.00 -49.17
CA ASN A 371 -7.89 2.95 -48.47
C ASN A 371 -7.13 1.61 -48.53
N VAL A 372 -7.27 0.83 -47.47
CA VAL A 372 -6.83 -0.55 -47.39
C VAL A 372 -7.98 -1.43 -46.90
N SER A 373 -7.95 -2.70 -47.29
CA SER A 373 -8.85 -3.74 -46.81
C SER A 373 -8.02 -4.99 -46.56
N ASP A 374 -8.03 -5.47 -45.31
CA ASP A 374 -7.18 -6.58 -44.85
C ASP A 374 -5.68 -6.37 -45.17
N GLY A 375 -5.23 -5.11 -45.08
CA GLY A 375 -3.85 -4.69 -45.35
C GLY A 375 -3.51 -4.49 -46.84
N GLN A 376 -4.39 -4.86 -47.76
CA GLN A 376 -4.21 -4.68 -49.19
C GLN A 376 -4.77 -3.34 -49.66
N LYS A 377 -4.09 -2.66 -50.59
CA LYS A 377 -4.60 -1.42 -51.20
C LYS A 377 -5.94 -1.70 -51.87
N SER A 378 -6.94 -0.91 -51.50
CA SER A 378 -8.30 -1.03 -52.01
C SER A 378 -8.93 0.36 -52.15
N GLY A 379 -10.10 0.46 -52.77
CA GLY A 379 -10.85 1.72 -52.84
C GLY A 379 -10.04 2.84 -53.51
N GLN A 380 -10.20 4.08 -53.06
CA GLN A 380 -9.42 5.20 -53.58
C GLN A 380 -8.06 5.31 -52.88
N GLY A 381 -7.00 5.59 -53.64
CA GLY A 381 -5.67 5.85 -53.09
C GLY A 381 -4.66 6.38 -54.11
N THR A 382 -3.59 6.96 -53.57
CA THR A 382 -2.46 7.50 -54.33
C THR A 382 -1.20 6.71 -54.02
N TYR A 383 -0.54 6.19 -55.05
CA TYR A 383 0.78 5.59 -54.95
C TYR A 383 1.81 6.51 -55.62
N THR A 384 2.90 6.82 -54.94
CA THR A 384 4.00 7.64 -55.45
C THR A 384 5.26 6.80 -55.49
N TRP A 385 5.83 6.64 -56.68
CA TRP A 385 7.10 5.96 -56.87
C TRP A 385 8.27 6.91 -56.61
N THR A 386 9.37 6.38 -56.11
CA THR A 386 10.64 7.13 -55.98
C THR A 386 11.18 7.68 -57.31
N SER A 387 10.76 7.11 -58.43
CA SER A 387 11.06 7.63 -59.77
C SER A 387 10.44 9.01 -60.04
N GLY A 388 9.47 9.45 -59.23
CA GLY A 388 8.67 10.66 -59.44
C GLY A 388 7.34 10.40 -60.15
N ALA A 389 7.08 9.17 -60.60
CA ALA A 389 5.76 8.79 -61.11
C ALA A 389 4.74 8.72 -59.96
N SER A 390 3.45 8.87 -60.28
CA SER A 390 2.38 8.59 -59.31
C SER A 390 1.12 8.04 -59.98
N TYR A 391 0.29 7.36 -59.20
CA TYR A 391 -1.03 6.91 -59.62
C TYR A 391 -2.04 7.32 -58.57
N GLU A 392 -3.09 8.01 -59.00
CA GLU A 392 -4.23 8.39 -58.17
C GLU A 392 -5.49 7.74 -58.76
N GLY A 393 -6.14 6.85 -58.00
CA GLY A 393 -7.33 6.18 -58.50
C GLY A 393 -7.79 4.99 -57.68
N LYS A 394 -8.60 4.15 -58.31
CA LYS A 394 -9.15 2.95 -57.68
C LYS A 394 -8.13 1.82 -57.60
N TRP A 395 -8.12 1.15 -56.46
CA TRP A 395 -7.32 -0.01 -56.13
C TRP A 395 -8.23 -1.19 -55.77
N SER A 396 -7.78 -2.40 -56.09
CA SER A 396 -8.38 -3.65 -55.64
C SER A 396 -7.27 -4.69 -55.54
N GLU A 397 -7.18 -5.40 -54.41
CA GLU A 397 -6.21 -6.47 -54.18
C GLU A 397 -4.76 -6.05 -54.54
N ASP A 398 -4.33 -4.89 -54.05
CA ASP A 398 -3.00 -4.29 -54.30
C ASP A 398 -2.73 -3.84 -55.75
N GLN A 399 -3.72 -3.90 -56.63
CA GLN A 399 -3.58 -3.55 -58.05
C GLN A 399 -4.38 -2.31 -58.40
N MET A 400 -3.83 -1.47 -59.30
CA MET A 400 -4.59 -0.40 -59.95
C MET A 400 -5.75 -1.04 -60.72
N ASN A 401 -6.99 -0.76 -60.32
CA ASN A 401 -8.18 -1.43 -60.83
C ASN A 401 -9.40 -0.51 -60.77
N GLY A 402 -9.98 -0.22 -61.94
CA GLY A 402 -11.01 0.80 -62.15
C GLY A 402 -10.43 2.10 -62.67
N ASN A 403 -11.17 3.20 -62.49
CA ASN A 403 -10.77 4.50 -63.00
C ASN A 403 -9.65 5.11 -62.16
N GLY A 404 -8.62 5.66 -62.83
CA GLY A 404 -7.53 6.41 -62.20
C GLY A 404 -6.73 7.23 -63.18
N THR A 405 -5.73 7.95 -62.66
CA THR A 405 -4.79 8.77 -63.41
C THR A 405 -3.37 8.38 -63.04
N TYR A 406 -2.59 7.94 -64.03
CA TYR A 406 -1.15 7.71 -63.91
C TYR A 406 -0.38 8.94 -64.38
N PHE A 407 0.54 9.45 -63.57
CA PHE A 407 1.42 10.57 -63.85
C PHE A 407 2.84 10.07 -64.11
N TYR A 408 3.44 10.48 -65.22
CA TYR A 408 4.79 10.05 -65.63
C TYR A 408 5.88 10.91 -64.96
N PRO A 409 7.11 10.39 -64.77
CA PRO A 409 8.18 11.02 -63.96
C PRO A 409 8.86 12.27 -64.56
N SER A 410 8.28 12.95 -65.54
CA SER A 410 8.88 14.11 -66.22
C SER A 410 8.17 15.42 -65.85
N GLY A 411 8.97 16.42 -65.44
CA GLY A 411 8.53 17.67 -64.81
C GLY A 411 7.63 18.61 -65.62
N GLU A 412 6.90 19.40 -64.84
CA GLU A 412 6.13 20.63 -65.12
C GLU A 412 4.96 20.60 -66.12
N ASP A 413 4.95 19.79 -67.19
CA ASP A 413 3.88 19.87 -68.21
C ASP A 413 2.80 18.78 -68.16
N GLY A 414 2.89 17.78 -67.27
CA GLY A 414 1.72 16.95 -66.93
C GLY A 414 1.38 15.82 -67.90
N TYR A 415 2.39 15.08 -68.39
CA TYR A 415 2.15 13.79 -69.03
C TYR A 415 1.38 12.88 -68.08
N LYS A 416 0.16 12.50 -68.47
CA LYS A 416 -0.67 11.62 -67.65
C LYS A 416 -1.56 10.75 -68.51
N LEU A 417 -1.95 9.60 -67.97
CA LEU A 417 -2.91 8.69 -68.56
C LEU A 417 -4.09 8.56 -67.60
N ALA A 418 -5.23 9.14 -67.95
CA ALA A 418 -6.45 9.06 -67.17
C ALA A 418 -7.44 8.11 -67.83
N GLY A 419 -7.96 7.11 -67.13
CA GLY A 419 -8.88 6.15 -67.71
C GLY A 419 -9.01 4.87 -66.91
N SER A 420 -9.39 3.80 -67.61
CA SER A 420 -9.64 2.49 -67.00
C SER A 420 -8.35 1.68 -66.84
N PHE A 421 -8.17 1.10 -65.65
CA PHE A 421 -7.09 0.20 -65.31
C PHE A 421 -7.65 -1.15 -64.86
N GLU A 422 -6.99 -2.23 -65.21
CA GLU A 422 -7.31 -3.58 -64.77
C GLU A 422 -6.01 -4.35 -64.53
N ASN A 423 -5.93 -5.05 -63.40
CA ASN A 423 -4.76 -5.82 -62.99
C ASN A 423 -3.44 -5.03 -63.04
N GLY A 424 -3.46 -3.77 -62.60
CA GLY A 424 -2.28 -2.92 -62.55
C GLY A 424 -1.87 -2.33 -63.90
N LYS A 425 -2.71 -2.40 -64.93
CA LYS A 425 -2.39 -1.94 -66.29
C LYS A 425 -3.53 -1.14 -66.90
N PRO A 426 -3.25 -0.16 -67.77
CA PRO A 426 -4.29 0.46 -68.58
C PRO A 426 -5.05 -0.59 -69.40
N ASN A 427 -6.38 -0.60 -69.32
CA ASN A 427 -7.25 -1.52 -70.01
C ASN A 427 -8.61 -0.86 -70.27
N GLY A 428 -9.04 -0.79 -71.53
CA GLY A 428 -10.20 -0.02 -71.97
C GLY A 428 -9.85 1.39 -72.45
N GLU A 429 -10.81 2.29 -72.39
CA GLU A 429 -10.68 3.67 -72.87
C GLU A 429 -9.90 4.55 -71.87
N CYS A 430 -8.94 5.30 -72.38
CA CYS A 430 -8.12 6.25 -71.64
C CYS A 430 -7.88 7.54 -72.44
N GLN A 431 -7.61 8.62 -71.73
CA GLN A 431 -7.11 9.89 -72.27
C GLN A 431 -5.63 10.03 -71.93
N TYR A 432 -4.78 10.06 -72.97
CA TYR A 432 -3.34 10.29 -72.84
C TYR A 432 -3.05 11.78 -73.07
N TYR A 433 -2.58 12.46 -72.03
CA TYR A 433 -2.23 13.87 -72.06
C TYR A 433 -0.74 14.01 -72.33
N THR A 434 -0.37 14.80 -73.34
CA THR A 434 1.02 15.18 -73.61
C THR A 434 1.41 16.50 -72.96
N ASN A 435 0.41 17.29 -72.55
CA ASN A 435 0.56 18.44 -71.68
C ASN A 435 -0.80 18.75 -71.00
N SER A 436 -0.90 19.87 -70.27
CA SER A 436 -2.13 20.31 -69.59
C SER A 436 -3.36 20.53 -70.50
N SER A 437 -3.16 20.72 -71.81
CA SER A 437 -4.21 21.11 -72.78
C SER A 437 -4.41 20.12 -73.93
N THR A 438 -3.38 19.34 -74.26
CA THR A 438 -3.37 18.42 -75.41
C THR A 438 -3.53 16.99 -74.92
N HIS A 439 -4.54 16.29 -75.44
CA HIS A 439 -4.80 14.89 -75.13
C HIS A 439 -5.28 14.12 -76.35
N TYR A 440 -5.07 12.81 -76.32
CA TYR A 440 -5.55 11.84 -77.29
C TYR A 440 -6.47 10.84 -76.60
N GLN A 441 -7.57 10.48 -77.23
CA GLN A 441 -8.34 9.32 -76.80
C GLN A 441 -7.60 8.06 -77.27
N THR A 442 -7.50 7.06 -76.39
CA THR A 442 -6.71 5.85 -76.62
C THR A 442 -7.45 4.64 -76.09
N ASP A 443 -7.39 3.53 -76.83
CA ASP A 443 -7.87 2.22 -76.36
C ASP A 443 -6.68 1.37 -75.95
N TRP A 444 -6.78 0.74 -74.79
CA TRP A 444 -5.74 -0.11 -74.21
C TRP A 444 -6.24 -1.54 -74.01
N SER A 445 -5.35 -2.50 -74.22
CA SER A 445 -5.59 -3.90 -73.87
C SER A 445 -4.36 -4.45 -73.15
N ASN A 446 -4.54 -4.86 -71.89
CA ASN A 446 -3.49 -5.45 -71.04
C ASN A 446 -2.19 -4.62 -71.02
N GLY A 447 -2.33 -3.30 -70.89
CA GLY A 447 -1.21 -2.36 -70.83
C GLY A 447 -0.56 -2.01 -72.17
N LYS A 448 -1.14 -2.42 -73.30
CA LYS A 448 -0.70 -1.99 -74.64
C LYS A 448 -1.76 -1.09 -75.28
N CYS A 449 -1.35 0.06 -75.77
CA CYS A 449 -2.21 0.90 -76.59
C CYS A 449 -2.48 0.18 -77.92
N VAL A 450 -3.75 -0.10 -78.22
CA VAL A 450 -4.18 -0.80 -79.44
C VAL A 450 -4.74 0.18 -80.47
N LYS A 451 -5.17 1.37 -80.05
CA LYS A 451 -5.70 2.41 -80.94
C LYS A 451 -5.53 3.80 -80.34
N ILE A 452 -5.24 4.77 -81.19
CA ILE A 452 -5.19 6.19 -80.87
C ILE A 452 -6.20 6.90 -81.78
N TYR A 453 -7.01 7.77 -81.20
CA TYR A 453 -7.93 8.64 -81.90
C TYR A 453 -7.35 10.06 -81.85
N GLU A 454 -7.23 10.68 -83.04
CA GLU A 454 -6.76 12.06 -83.19
C GLU A 454 -7.81 13.09 -82.78
#